data_AF-A0A7Y3MBK9-F1
#
_entry.id   AF-A0A7Y3MBK9-F1
#
_cell.length_a   1.000
_cell.length_b   1.000
_cell.length_c   1.000
_cell.angle_alpha   90.00
_cell.angle_beta   90.00
_cell.angle_gamma   90.00
#
_symmetry.space_group_name_H-M   'P 1'
#
loop_
_entity.id
_entity.type
_entity.pdbx_description
1 polymer ?
#
loop_
_entity_poly.entity_id
_entity_poly.type
_entity_poly.pdbx_seq_one_letter_code
_entity_poly.pdbx_strand_id
1 'polypeptide(L)'
;MKSMLFLLLTFVFCSFQSCSDEVQIQDTEIELPTLEPDTIRFAVYNVSMFGSSEGLIASQLENADQYIRFKRIASVIQKVSPDVLVLMEFDYDSTGNALRNFNDQLLAVSQNGDSALIYPYTYQIDSNTGELSSVDIDGNGSITLPNDAYGFGQFKGQYASAILSTYPLDTLNSRSFRKFLWKDMPNAA
;
A
#
# COMPACT_ATOMS: atom_id res chain seq x y z
N MET A 1 -44.56 60.85 50.00
CA MET A 1 -44.48 60.49 48.57
C MET A 1 -43.06 60.73 48.07
N LYS A 2 -42.24 59.67 48.01
CA LYS A 2 -41.03 59.55 47.17
C LYS A 2 -40.73 58.05 47.08
N SER A 3 -40.62 57.57 45.85
CA SER A 3 -40.72 56.17 45.46
C SER A 3 -39.51 55.34 45.89
N MET A 4 -39.78 54.13 46.37
CA MET A 4 -38.82 53.09 46.73
C MET A 4 -38.62 52.20 45.50
N LEU A 5 -37.42 52.25 44.90
CA LEU A 5 -37.04 51.38 43.78
C LEU A 5 -35.83 50.54 44.23
N PHE A 6 -36.10 49.32 44.71
CA PHE A 6 -35.09 48.30 44.94
C PHE A 6 -34.93 47.50 43.65
N LEU A 7 -33.76 47.63 43.01
CA LEU A 7 -33.37 46.85 41.84
C LEU A 7 -32.98 45.44 42.31
N LEU A 8 -33.86 44.45 42.11
CA LEU A 8 -33.56 43.05 42.41
C LEU A 8 -32.76 42.46 41.23
N LEU A 9 -31.45 42.30 41.41
CA LEU A 9 -30.57 41.66 40.44
C LEU A 9 -30.71 40.13 40.54
N THR A 10 -31.54 39.51 39.70
CA THR A 10 -31.64 38.05 39.63
C THR A 10 -30.45 37.49 38.85
N PHE A 11 -29.50 36.87 39.55
CA PHE A 11 -28.47 36.03 38.94
C PHE A 11 -29.14 34.75 38.42
N VAL A 12 -29.24 34.61 37.10
CA VAL A 12 -29.55 33.33 36.44
C VAL A 12 -28.29 32.48 36.51
N PHE A 13 -28.24 31.53 37.45
CA PHE A 13 -27.27 30.45 37.42
C PHE A 13 -27.68 29.50 36.29
N CYS A 14 -27.08 29.69 35.11
CA CYS A 14 -27.15 28.72 34.03
C CYS A 14 -26.18 27.59 34.40
N SER A 15 -26.70 26.45 34.86
CA SER A 15 -25.92 25.24 35.04
C SER A 15 -25.42 24.80 33.67
N PHE A 16 -24.15 25.05 33.36
CA PHE A 16 -23.47 24.39 32.26
C PHE A 16 -23.33 22.91 32.64
N GLN A 17 -24.32 22.10 32.25
CA GLN A 17 -24.13 20.65 32.18
C GLN A 17 -23.17 20.41 31.02
N SER A 18 -21.88 20.28 31.33
CA SER A 18 -20.90 19.76 30.39
C SER A 18 -21.33 18.34 30.02
N CYS A 19 -21.83 18.16 28.79
CA CYS A 19 -22.00 16.84 28.19
C CYS A 19 -20.59 16.39 27.76
N SER A 20 -19.81 15.86 28.70
CA SER A 20 -18.60 15.11 28.36
C SER A 20 -19.04 13.68 28.04
N ASP A 21 -19.48 13.46 26.80
CA ASP A 21 -19.53 12.10 26.28
C ASP A 21 -18.08 11.67 26.05
N GLU A 22 -17.50 11.00 27.06
CA GLU A 22 -16.29 10.23 26.88
C GLU A 22 -16.60 9.14 25.85
N VAL A 23 -16.08 9.30 24.63
CA VAL A 23 -16.02 8.22 23.66
C VAL A 23 -15.14 7.14 24.28
N GLN A 24 -15.78 6.08 24.77
CA GLN A 24 -15.10 4.86 25.19
C GLN A 24 -14.51 4.23 23.93
N ILE A 25 -13.25 4.55 23.62
CA ILE A 25 -12.47 3.79 22.64
C ILE A 25 -12.21 2.45 23.32
N GLN A 26 -13.04 1.46 22.99
CA GLN A 26 -12.75 0.10 23.35
C GLN A 26 -11.57 -0.33 22.49
N ASP A 27 -10.37 -0.26 23.07
CA ASP A 27 -9.16 -0.89 22.55
C ASP A 27 -9.47 -2.37 22.37
N THR A 28 -10.02 -2.70 21.20
CA THR A 28 -10.24 -4.07 20.80
C THR A 28 -8.86 -4.57 20.45
N GLU A 29 -8.19 -5.16 21.45
CA GLU A 29 -6.98 -5.91 21.24
C GLU A 29 -7.30 -6.95 20.16
N ILE A 30 -6.77 -6.72 18.94
CA ILE A 30 -6.90 -7.67 17.85
C ILE A 30 -6.04 -8.86 18.27
N GLU A 31 -6.67 -9.86 18.86
CA GLU A 31 -6.04 -11.13 19.18
C GLU A 31 -5.65 -11.78 17.85
N LEU A 32 -4.36 -11.67 17.52
CA LEU A 32 -3.82 -12.35 16.36
C LEU A 32 -3.91 -13.87 16.61
N PRO A 33 -4.36 -14.66 15.62
CA PRO A 33 -4.46 -16.10 15.80
C PRO A 33 -3.12 -16.68 16.24
N THR A 34 -3.16 -17.57 17.22
CA THR A 34 -1.98 -18.35 17.63
C THR A 34 -1.54 -19.22 16.45
N LEU A 35 -0.28 -19.05 16.05
CA LEU A 35 0.28 -19.75 14.89
C LEU A 35 0.66 -21.18 15.27
N GLU A 36 -0.02 -22.15 14.67
CA GLU A 36 0.43 -23.55 14.69
C GLU A 36 1.70 -23.70 13.83
N PRO A 37 2.64 -24.61 14.19
CA PRO A 37 3.92 -24.79 13.49
C PRO A 37 3.83 -25.01 11.98
N ASP A 38 2.68 -25.53 11.50
CA ASP A 38 2.43 -25.85 10.09
C ASP A 38 1.60 -24.77 9.36
N THR A 39 1.50 -23.56 9.92
CA THR A 39 0.72 -22.47 9.32
C THR A 39 1.59 -21.62 8.40
N ILE A 40 1.19 -21.49 7.13
CA ILE A 40 1.80 -20.54 6.18
C ILE A 40 0.95 -19.28 6.13
N ARG A 41 1.60 -18.11 6.22
CA ARG A 41 0.94 -16.80 6.24
C ARG A 41 1.09 -16.07 4.90
N PHE A 42 -0.05 -15.73 4.31
CA PHE A 42 -0.11 -14.91 3.12
C PHE A 42 -0.63 -13.52 3.47
N ALA A 43 -0.03 -12.49 2.88
CA ALA A 43 -0.50 -11.12 2.99
C ALA A 43 -0.46 -10.42 1.63
N VAL A 44 -1.38 -9.48 1.45
CA VAL A 44 -1.37 -8.51 0.35
C VAL A 44 -1.34 -7.13 0.98
N TYR A 45 -0.43 -6.28 0.56
CA TYR A 45 -0.29 -4.93 1.10
C TYR A 45 -0.07 -3.94 -0.04
N ASN A 46 -0.98 -2.98 -0.17
CA ASN A 46 -0.76 -1.83 -1.04
C ASN A 46 0.19 -0.85 -0.34
N VAL A 47 1.37 -0.70 -0.93
CA VAL A 47 2.45 0.11 -0.37
C VAL A 47 2.55 1.49 -1.01
N SER A 48 1.78 1.73 -2.09
CA SER A 48 1.82 2.96 -2.89
C SER A 48 3.25 3.45 -3.15
N MET A 49 4.15 2.52 -3.45
CA MET A 49 5.54 2.76 -3.80
C MET A 49 5.66 2.92 -5.32
N PHE A 50 5.04 3.99 -5.80
CA PHE A 50 5.12 4.43 -7.19
C PHE A 50 5.66 5.85 -7.31
N GLY A 51 6.35 6.15 -8.40
CA GLY A 51 6.96 7.43 -8.70
C GLY A 51 6.17 8.26 -9.70
N SER A 52 6.52 9.54 -9.82
CA SER A 52 6.02 10.43 -10.89
C SER A 52 6.74 10.22 -12.23
N SER A 53 7.79 9.41 -12.26
CA SER A 53 8.55 9.05 -13.44
C SER A 53 9.16 7.65 -13.27
N GLU A 54 9.42 6.99 -14.40
CA GLU A 54 10.07 5.68 -14.43
C GLU A 54 11.40 5.70 -13.65
N GLY A 55 11.67 4.66 -12.87
CA GLY A 55 12.90 4.50 -12.11
C GLY A 55 13.04 5.37 -10.85
N LEU A 56 12.10 6.28 -10.56
CA LEU A 56 12.20 7.15 -9.37
C LEU A 56 12.22 6.33 -8.07
N ILE A 57 11.34 5.34 -7.94
CA ILE A 57 11.29 4.48 -6.75
C ILE A 57 12.55 3.61 -6.65
N ALA A 58 13.02 3.06 -7.77
CA ALA A 58 14.26 2.27 -7.81
C ALA A 58 15.45 3.10 -7.31
N SER A 59 15.61 4.33 -7.80
CA SER A 59 16.67 5.26 -7.37
C SER A 59 16.56 5.64 -5.89
N GLN A 60 15.35 5.91 -5.39
CA GLN A 60 15.17 6.21 -3.97
C GLN A 60 15.49 5.01 -3.07
N LEU A 61 15.23 3.79 -3.54
CA LEU A 61 15.57 2.56 -2.82
C LEU A 61 17.06 2.25 -2.82
N GLU A 62 17.89 2.88 -3.65
CA GLU A 62 19.35 2.79 -3.52
C GLU A 62 19.86 3.38 -2.19
N ASN A 63 19.13 4.34 -1.63
CA ASN A 63 19.38 4.98 -0.34
C ASN A 63 18.13 4.89 0.54
N ALA A 64 17.57 3.69 0.64
CA ALA A 64 16.23 3.46 1.17
C ALA A 64 16.05 3.97 2.62
N ASP A 65 17.13 3.95 3.40
CA ASP A 65 17.17 4.38 4.78
C ASP A 65 16.95 5.90 4.98
N GLN A 66 17.13 6.71 3.93
CA GLN A 66 16.87 8.15 3.98
C GLN A 66 15.37 8.49 3.90
N TYR A 67 14.53 7.54 3.47
CA TYR A 67 13.11 7.76 3.21
C TYR A 67 12.24 7.16 4.31
N ILE A 68 11.76 8.00 5.23
CA ILE A 68 10.93 7.58 6.37
C ILE A 68 9.67 6.80 5.95
N ARG A 69 9.11 7.09 4.77
CA ARG A 69 7.93 6.38 4.27
C ARG A 69 8.22 4.89 4.02
N PHE A 70 9.39 4.55 3.50
CA PHE A 70 9.76 3.16 3.27
C PHE A 70 10.04 2.41 4.57
N LYS A 71 10.67 3.07 5.55
CA LYS A 71 10.86 2.51 6.90
C LYS A 71 9.53 2.20 7.60
N ARG A 72 8.53 3.08 7.45
CA ARG A 72 7.18 2.85 8.01
C ARG A 72 6.50 1.65 7.37
N ILE A 73 6.58 1.52 6.04
CA ILE A 73 6.06 0.36 5.32
C ILE A 73 6.76 -0.92 5.81
N ALA A 74 8.09 -0.91 5.89
CA ALA A 74 8.88 -2.04 6.39
C ALA A 74 8.53 -2.42 7.83
N SER A 75 8.31 -1.45 8.72
CA SER A 75 7.89 -1.70 10.11
C SER A 75 6.54 -2.40 10.19
N VAL A 76 5.56 -2.00 9.36
CA VAL A 76 4.26 -2.70 9.27
C VAL A 76 4.46 -4.14 8.81
N ILE A 77 5.29 -4.37 7.78
CA ILE A 77 5.57 -5.71 7.27
C ILE A 77 6.26 -6.57 8.31
N GLN A 78 7.26 -6.04 9.03
CA GLN A 78 7.96 -6.74 10.13
C GLN A 78 7.03 -7.10 11.29
N LYS A 79 6.09 -6.21 11.61
CA LYS A 79 5.09 -6.47 12.65
C LYS A 79 4.16 -7.64 12.28
N VAL A 80 3.76 -7.69 11.01
CA VAL A 80 2.87 -8.75 10.51
C VAL A 80 3.65 -10.05 10.29
N SER A 81 4.89 -9.99 9.81
CA SER A 81 5.76 -11.13 9.51
C SER A 81 5.10 -12.21 8.64
N PRO A 82 4.62 -11.88 7.41
CA PRO A 82 4.06 -12.88 6.50
C PRO A 82 5.16 -13.74 5.85
N ASP A 83 4.86 -14.99 5.53
CA ASP A 83 5.75 -15.88 4.80
C ASP A 83 5.76 -15.58 3.29
N VAL A 84 4.60 -15.18 2.77
CA VAL A 84 4.42 -14.76 1.37
C VAL A 84 3.67 -13.44 1.35
N LEU A 85 4.29 -12.43 0.75
CA LEU A 85 3.77 -11.07 0.67
C LEU A 85 3.65 -10.62 -0.79
N VAL A 86 2.46 -10.21 -1.17
CA VAL A 86 2.22 -9.47 -2.41
C VAL A 86 2.22 -7.97 -2.09
N LEU A 87 3.14 -7.25 -2.68
CA LEU A 87 3.20 -5.79 -2.66
C LEU A 87 2.40 -5.25 -3.85
N MET A 88 1.33 -4.52 -3.58
CA MET A 88 0.56 -3.80 -4.60
C MET A 88 1.10 -2.38 -4.73
N GLU A 89 1.01 -1.82 -5.95
CA GLU A 89 1.54 -0.50 -6.30
C GLU A 89 3.03 -0.34 -5.97
N PHE A 90 3.82 -1.34 -6.35
CA PHE A 90 5.28 -1.29 -6.33
C PHE A 90 5.75 -1.16 -7.77
N ASP A 91 6.34 -0.01 -8.14
CA ASP A 91 6.79 0.22 -9.52
C ASP A 91 7.70 -0.88 -10.03
N TYR A 92 7.45 -1.30 -11.27
CA TYR A 92 8.26 -2.28 -11.95
C TYR A 92 9.66 -1.72 -12.24
N ASP A 93 10.66 -2.56 -12.03
CA ASP A 93 12.06 -2.36 -12.35
C ASP A 93 12.57 -3.67 -12.95
N SER A 94 12.85 -3.63 -14.25
CA SER A 94 13.32 -4.79 -15.03
C SER A 94 14.62 -5.42 -14.50
N THR A 95 15.41 -4.68 -13.72
CA THR A 95 16.65 -5.19 -13.10
C THR A 95 16.37 -5.97 -11.81
N GLY A 96 15.18 -5.80 -11.22
CA GLY A 96 14.79 -6.35 -9.93
C GLY A 96 15.50 -5.70 -8.73
N ASN A 97 16.31 -4.66 -8.95
CA ASN A 97 17.11 -4.02 -7.91
C ASN A 97 16.25 -3.23 -6.92
N ALA A 98 15.16 -2.59 -7.36
CA ALA A 98 14.24 -1.89 -6.47
C ALA A 98 13.72 -2.83 -5.38
N LEU A 99 13.16 -3.98 -5.77
CA LEU A 99 12.60 -4.96 -4.84
C LEU A 99 13.68 -5.59 -3.94
N ARG A 100 14.86 -5.87 -4.52
CA ARG A 100 16.01 -6.37 -3.77
C ARG A 100 16.48 -5.37 -2.71
N ASN A 101 16.64 -4.10 -3.07
CA ASN A 101 17.04 -3.05 -2.14
C ASN A 101 15.99 -2.83 -1.05
N PHE A 102 14.69 -2.89 -1.38
CA PHE A 102 13.63 -2.85 -0.38
C PHE A 102 13.76 -4.02 0.63
N ASN A 103 14.00 -5.24 0.14
CA ASN A 103 14.22 -6.40 1.00
C ASN A 103 15.49 -6.25 1.86
N ASP A 104 16.62 -5.95 1.24
CA ASP A 104 17.94 -6.03 1.89
C ASP A 104 18.24 -4.83 2.79
N GLN A 105 17.78 -3.62 2.42
CA GLN A 105 18.08 -2.40 3.18
C GLN A 105 17.02 -2.04 4.22
N LEU A 106 15.79 -2.56 4.09
CA LEU A 106 14.68 -2.21 4.99
C LEU A 106 14.08 -3.40 5.71
N LEU A 107 13.75 -4.49 5.00
CA LEU A 107 13.15 -5.66 5.64
C LEU A 107 14.19 -6.46 6.43
N ALA A 108 15.40 -6.62 5.91
CA ALA A 108 16.50 -7.30 6.58
C ALA A 108 17.18 -6.48 7.71
N VAL A 109 16.67 -5.27 7.98
CA VAL A 109 17.14 -4.39 9.06
C VAL A 109 15.98 -4.14 10.03
N SER A 110 16.17 -4.37 11.32
CA SER A 110 15.13 -4.14 12.33
C SER A 110 14.58 -2.71 12.27
N GLN A 111 13.27 -2.58 12.15
CA GLN A 111 12.54 -1.32 12.26
C GLN A 111 11.85 -1.28 13.62
N ASN A 112 12.07 -0.21 14.39
CA ASN A 112 11.40 0.01 15.68
C ASN A 112 11.51 -1.16 16.69
N GLY A 113 12.54 -1.99 16.60
CA GLY A 113 12.75 -3.15 17.49
C GLY A 113 12.01 -4.43 17.06
N ASP A 114 11.23 -4.39 15.98
CA ASP A 114 10.65 -5.58 15.38
C ASP A 114 11.74 -6.43 14.70
N SER A 115 11.51 -7.73 14.55
CA SER A 115 12.49 -8.65 13.96
C SER A 115 12.72 -8.35 12.48
N ALA A 116 13.99 -8.42 12.05
CA ALA A 116 14.33 -8.38 10.63
C ALA A 116 13.73 -9.59 9.89
N LEU A 117 13.32 -9.36 8.65
CA LEU A 117 12.78 -10.37 7.74
C LEU A 117 13.66 -10.47 6.50
N ILE A 118 13.92 -11.70 6.06
CA ILE A 118 14.68 -11.97 4.84
C ILE A 118 13.80 -12.83 3.93
N TYR A 119 13.47 -12.28 2.76
CA TYR A 119 12.76 -13.02 1.71
C TYR A 119 13.75 -13.46 0.63
N PRO A 120 14.24 -14.72 0.67
CA PRO A 120 15.22 -15.22 -0.32
C PRO A 120 14.66 -15.30 -1.74
N TYR A 121 13.34 -15.33 -1.90
CA TYR A 121 12.68 -15.40 -3.20
C TYR A 121 11.90 -14.12 -3.45
N THR A 122 12.27 -13.41 -4.52
CA THR A 122 11.64 -12.17 -4.93
C THR A 122 11.22 -12.26 -6.39
N TYR A 123 10.08 -11.68 -6.74
CA TYR A 123 9.55 -11.70 -8.10
C TYR A 123 8.81 -10.41 -8.40
N GLN A 124 9.18 -9.71 -9.47
CA GLN A 124 8.42 -8.57 -9.96
C GLN A 124 7.48 -9.00 -11.09
N ILE A 125 6.22 -8.61 -10.97
CA ILE A 125 5.16 -8.99 -11.88
C ILE A 125 5.10 -7.98 -13.02
N ASP A 126 5.34 -8.45 -14.24
CA ASP A 126 5.21 -7.64 -15.45
C ASP A 126 3.73 -7.38 -15.75
N SER A 127 3.34 -6.10 -15.72
CA SER A 127 1.95 -5.59 -15.68
C SER A 127 1.53 -4.91 -17.00
N ASN A 128 0.23 -4.72 -17.19
CA ASN A 128 -0.32 -3.88 -18.28
C ASN A 128 -0.31 -2.39 -17.95
N THR A 129 -0.05 -2.02 -16.68
CA THR A 129 -0.06 -0.62 -16.25
C THR A 129 0.99 0.19 -17.00
N GLY A 130 0.57 1.30 -17.61
CA GLY A 130 1.40 2.16 -18.45
C GLY A 130 1.98 1.49 -19.71
N GLU A 131 1.53 0.29 -20.07
CA GLU A 131 1.82 -0.30 -21.38
C GLU A 131 0.93 0.38 -22.41
N LEU A 132 1.52 1.20 -23.28
CA LEU A 132 0.79 1.93 -24.31
C LEU A 132 0.07 0.96 -25.25
N SER A 133 -1.23 1.17 -25.46
CA SER A 133 -2.00 0.40 -26.43
C SER A 133 -1.68 0.83 -27.87
N SER A 134 -2.23 0.10 -28.84
CA SER A 134 -2.09 0.44 -30.25
C SER A 134 -3.22 1.33 -30.77
N VAL A 135 -4.12 1.83 -29.90
CA VAL A 135 -5.31 2.58 -30.28
C VAL A 135 -5.49 3.81 -29.38
N ASP A 136 -6.23 4.79 -29.87
CA ASP A 136 -6.68 5.96 -29.11
C ASP A 136 -7.93 5.54 -28.32
N ILE A 137 -7.73 5.18 -27.05
CA ILE A 137 -8.77 4.68 -26.13
C ILE A 137 -9.65 5.82 -25.66
N ASP A 138 -9.08 7.00 -25.40
CA ASP A 138 -9.83 8.14 -24.87
C ASP A 138 -10.43 9.06 -25.95
N GLY A 139 -10.03 8.88 -27.21
CA GLY A 139 -10.60 9.56 -28.38
C GLY A 139 -10.12 11.00 -28.55
N ASN A 140 -8.99 11.38 -27.97
CA ASN A 140 -8.46 12.74 -28.05
C ASN A 140 -7.72 13.05 -29.37
N GLY A 141 -7.52 12.06 -30.23
CA GLY A 141 -6.82 12.15 -31.50
C GLY A 141 -5.33 11.85 -31.45
N SER A 142 -4.80 11.37 -30.32
CA SER A 142 -3.38 11.03 -30.14
C SER A 142 -3.19 9.84 -29.20
N ILE A 143 -2.49 8.80 -29.65
CA ILE A 143 -2.19 7.61 -28.84
C ILE A 143 -1.06 7.93 -27.85
N THR A 144 -1.42 8.20 -26.60
CA THR A 144 -0.48 8.65 -25.56
C THR A 144 -0.84 8.14 -24.16
N LEU A 145 0.19 7.96 -23.31
CA LEU A 145 -0.02 7.70 -21.90
C LEU A 145 -0.59 8.95 -21.19
N PRO A 146 -1.32 8.79 -20.06
CA PRO A 146 -1.67 7.52 -19.42
C PRO A 146 -2.99 6.92 -19.90
N ASN A 147 -3.79 7.68 -20.65
CA ASN A 147 -5.18 7.32 -20.95
C ASN A 147 -5.30 6.22 -22.01
N ASP A 148 -4.31 6.05 -22.88
CA ASP A 148 -4.30 5.00 -23.91
C ASP A 148 -3.50 3.77 -23.51
N ALA A 149 -3.18 3.61 -22.23
CA ALA A 149 -2.53 2.42 -21.72
C ALA A 149 -3.51 1.25 -21.54
N TYR A 150 -3.05 0.00 -21.69
CA TYR A 150 -3.87 -1.18 -21.41
C TYR A 150 -4.31 -1.28 -19.93
N GLY A 151 -3.47 -0.78 -19.02
CA GLY A 151 -3.85 -0.41 -17.67
C GLY A 151 -3.31 0.99 -17.39
N PHE A 152 -4.07 1.83 -16.67
CA PHE A 152 -3.67 3.21 -16.43
C PHE A 152 -2.25 3.31 -15.84
N GLY A 153 -1.43 4.21 -16.38
CA GLY A 153 -0.07 4.48 -15.90
C GLY A 153 0.68 5.46 -16.81
N GLN A 154 1.52 6.30 -16.23
CA GLN A 154 2.31 7.34 -16.89
C GLN A 154 3.59 6.79 -17.55
N PHE A 155 4.02 5.61 -17.12
CA PHE A 155 5.13 4.84 -17.69
C PHE A 155 4.90 3.35 -17.45
N LYS A 156 5.56 2.51 -18.24
CA LYS A 156 5.41 1.06 -18.17
C LYS A 156 5.74 0.54 -16.78
N GLY A 157 4.78 -0.19 -16.19
CA GLY A 157 4.92 -0.80 -14.88
C GLY A 157 4.79 0.18 -13.71
N GLN A 158 4.33 1.42 -13.92
CA GLN A 158 3.84 2.25 -12.82
C GLN A 158 2.70 1.49 -12.11
N TYR A 159 2.66 1.51 -10.78
CA TYR A 159 1.63 0.78 -10.01
C TYR A 159 1.65 -0.75 -10.18
N ALA A 160 2.78 -1.32 -10.62
CA ALA A 160 2.89 -2.77 -10.74
C ALA A 160 2.85 -3.47 -9.37
N SER A 161 3.19 -4.75 -9.34
CA SER A 161 3.17 -5.54 -8.12
C SER A 161 4.40 -6.43 -8.03
N ALA A 162 4.74 -6.80 -6.81
CA ALA A 162 5.87 -7.65 -6.50
C ALA A 162 5.49 -8.71 -5.48
N ILE A 163 6.23 -9.82 -5.47
CA ILE A 163 6.09 -10.91 -4.50
C ILE A 163 7.41 -11.06 -3.76
N LEU A 164 7.31 -11.17 -2.45
CA LEU A 164 8.38 -11.56 -1.53
C LEU A 164 7.96 -12.88 -0.86
N SER A 165 8.86 -13.87 -0.83
CA SER A 165 8.54 -15.18 -0.25
C SER A 165 9.74 -15.81 0.48
N THR A 166 9.43 -16.48 1.59
CA THR A 166 10.34 -17.39 2.29
C THR A 166 10.45 -18.75 1.57
N TYR A 167 9.54 -19.05 0.64
CA TYR A 167 9.47 -20.29 -0.12
C TYR A 167 9.80 -20.07 -1.61
N PRO A 168 10.36 -21.08 -2.31
CA PRO A 168 10.63 -20.98 -3.74
C PRO A 168 9.39 -20.65 -4.56
N LEU A 169 9.53 -19.75 -5.53
CA LEU A 169 8.49 -19.42 -6.50
C LEU A 169 8.73 -20.19 -7.80
N ASP A 170 7.76 -21.01 -8.22
CA ASP A 170 7.79 -21.68 -9.52
C ASP A 170 7.34 -20.71 -10.64
N THR A 171 8.24 -19.80 -11.00
CA THR A 171 7.97 -18.79 -12.03
C THR A 171 7.91 -19.39 -13.44
N LEU A 172 8.49 -20.58 -13.65
CA LEU A 172 8.48 -21.27 -14.94
C LEU A 172 7.09 -21.83 -15.29
N ASN A 173 6.32 -22.25 -14.28
CA ASN A 173 4.94 -22.70 -14.45
C ASN A 173 3.90 -21.62 -14.13
N SER A 174 4.33 -20.36 -13.98
CA SER A 174 3.42 -19.22 -13.78
C SER A 174 2.54 -18.98 -15.01
N ARG A 175 1.34 -18.46 -14.78
CA ARG A 175 0.40 -18.07 -15.84
C ARG A 175 0.16 -16.57 -15.75
N SER A 176 0.23 -15.90 -16.89
CA SER A 176 -0.12 -14.49 -17.00
C SER A 176 -1.30 -14.31 -17.96
N PHE A 177 -2.28 -13.52 -17.54
CA PHE A 177 -3.42 -13.12 -18.36
C PHE A 177 -3.21 -11.75 -19.02
N ARG A 178 -1.99 -11.21 -18.97
CA ARG A 178 -1.69 -9.87 -19.47
C ARG A 178 -2.10 -9.64 -20.93
N LYS A 179 -1.96 -10.69 -21.74
CA LYS A 179 -2.31 -10.70 -23.18
C LYS A 179 -3.64 -11.41 -23.47
N PHE A 180 -4.34 -11.86 -22.45
CA PHE A 180 -5.63 -12.52 -22.61
C PHE A 180 -6.70 -11.45 -22.80
N LEU A 181 -7.42 -11.50 -23.91
CA LEU A 181 -8.43 -10.48 -24.23
C LEU A 181 -9.72 -10.76 -23.48
N TRP A 182 -10.38 -9.70 -23.00
CA TRP A 182 -11.65 -9.84 -22.29
C TRP A 182 -12.73 -10.51 -23.13
N LYS A 183 -12.77 -10.23 -24.45
CA LYS A 183 -13.71 -10.87 -25.39
C LYS A 183 -13.56 -12.40 -25.49
N ASP A 184 -12.41 -12.94 -25.07
CA ASP A 184 -12.13 -14.37 -25.11
C ASP A 184 -12.41 -15.03 -23.74
N MET A 185 -12.80 -14.26 -22.70
CA MET A 185 -13.17 -14.82 -21.39
C MET A 185 -14.49 -15.61 -21.50
N PRO A 186 -14.55 -16.84 -20.97
CA PRO A 186 -15.79 -17.60 -20.92
C PRO A 186 -16.88 -16.82 -20.18
N ASN A 187 -18.07 -16.71 -20.78
CA ASN A 187 -19.20 -15.95 -20.25
C ASN A 187 -18.96 -14.44 -20.09
N ALA A 188 -17.99 -13.87 -20.82
CA ALA A 188 -17.90 -12.41 -20.95
C ALA A 188 -19.18 -11.85 -21.58
N ALA A 189 -19.68 -10.76 -21.00
CA ALA A 189 -20.83 -10.01 -21.50
C ALA A 189 -20.50 -9.20 -22.75
#